data_AF-A0A7C1SFK3-F1
#
_entry.id   AF-A0A7C1SFK3-F1
#
_cell.length_a   1.000
_cell.length_b   1.000
_cell.length_c   1.000
_cell.angle_alpha   90.00
_cell.angle_beta   90.00
_cell.angle_gamma   90.00
#
_symmetry.space_group_name_H-M   'P 1'
#
loop_
_entity.id
_entity.type
_entity.pdbx_description
1 polymer ?
#
loop_
_entity_poly.entity_id
_entity_poly.type
_entity_poly.pdbx_seq_one_letter_code
_entity_poly.pdbx_strand_id
1 'polypeptide(L)'
;MTPSMFQFYPVCFRYIFELQHKSRVERRHQKEKEMITILGRSKRNVFGFEASGEISESDIQGVAAQLDEAIKAHGKISWLFVMKTAKYTSLRAMYEDMMWLLKNIKHFDRMAIVGDKKWEKLLIKADGLVFGEKYFDISQLDDAWKYVEGDPKQ
;
A
#
# COMPACT_ATOMS: atom_id res chain seq x y z
N MET A 1 -34.31 3.22 -1.56
CA MET A 1 -33.52 2.47 -2.55
C MET A 1 -32.16 3.14 -2.67
N THR A 2 -31.19 2.66 -1.91
CA THR A 2 -29.80 3.09 -2.08
C THR A 2 -29.28 2.46 -3.37
N PRO A 3 -28.68 3.21 -4.31
CA PRO A 3 -28.02 2.59 -5.45
C PRO A 3 -26.94 1.67 -4.92
N SER A 4 -26.84 0.48 -5.50
CA SER A 4 -25.91 -0.56 -5.05
C SER A 4 -24.51 0.01 -4.92
N MET A 5 -23.98 -0.03 -3.70
CA MET A 5 -22.61 0.33 -3.31
C MET A 5 -21.55 -0.45 -4.12
N PHE A 6 -21.96 -1.45 -4.90
CA PHE A 6 -21.11 -2.33 -5.71
C PHE A 6 -20.64 -1.80 -7.06
N GLN A 7 -21.19 -0.68 -7.58
CA GLN A 7 -20.87 -0.21 -8.94
C GLN A 7 -19.65 0.73 -9.04
N PHE A 8 -19.06 1.13 -7.92
CA PHE A 8 -17.93 2.08 -7.88
C PHE A 8 -16.62 1.48 -7.37
N TYR A 9 -16.58 0.17 -7.14
CA TYR A 9 -15.36 -0.50 -6.71
C TYR A 9 -14.44 -0.75 -7.91
N PRO A 10 -13.16 -0.31 -7.85
CA PRO A 10 -12.19 -0.75 -8.85
C PRO A 10 -12.09 -2.28 -8.81
N VAL A 11 -11.81 -2.89 -9.97
CA VAL A 11 -11.74 -4.35 -10.16
C VAL A 11 -10.86 -5.04 -9.09
N CYS A 12 -9.85 -4.34 -8.57
CA CYS A 12 -8.97 -4.83 -7.51
C CYS A 12 -9.70 -5.12 -6.18
N PHE A 13 -10.68 -4.30 -5.79
CA PHE A 13 -11.43 -4.45 -4.52
C PHE A 13 -12.20 -5.77 -4.45
N ARG A 14 -12.78 -6.20 -5.58
CA ARG A 14 -13.56 -7.44 -5.64
C ARG A 14 -12.68 -8.69 -5.59
N TYR A 15 -11.46 -8.62 -6.13
CA TYR A 15 -10.56 -9.77 -6.20
C TYR A 15 -9.72 -9.95 -4.93
N ILE A 16 -9.26 -8.85 -4.31
CA ILE A 16 -8.61 -8.92 -2.98
C ILE A 16 -9.59 -9.51 -1.96
N PHE A 17 -10.86 -9.09 -1.99
CA PHE A 17 -11.92 -9.65 -1.14
C PHE A 17 -12.07 -11.17 -1.29
N GLU A 18 -12.05 -11.69 -2.53
CA GLU A 18 -12.13 -13.14 -2.80
C GLU A 18 -10.88 -13.91 -2.34
N LEU A 19 -9.69 -13.31 -2.41
CA LEU A 19 -8.44 -13.95 -1.98
C LEU A 19 -8.27 -13.98 -0.46
N GLN A 20 -8.84 -13.01 0.28
CA GLN A 20 -8.75 -12.95 1.73
C GLN A 20 -9.69 -13.93 2.46
N HIS A 21 -10.75 -14.40 1.80
CA HIS A 21 -11.75 -15.28 2.41
C HIS A 21 -11.32 -16.76 2.60
N LYS A 22 -10.14 -17.17 2.10
CA LYS A 22 -9.66 -18.56 2.14
C LYS A 22 -8.88 -18.98 3.40
N SER A 23 -8.52 -18.07 4.31
CA SER A 23 -7.73 -18.43 5.50
C SER A 23 -8.40 -17.91 6.77
N ARG A 24 -9.41 -18.65 7.22
CA ARG A 24 -10.00 -18.53 8.56
C ARG A 24 -9.40 -19.66 9.41
N VAL A 25 -9.05 -19.32 10.66
CA VAL A 25 -8.68 -20.19 11.82
C VAL A 25 -7.27 -19.85 12.32
N GLU A 26 -7.17 -18.93 13.30
CA GLU A 26 -6.86 -19.19 14.72
C GLU A 26 -6.48 -17.89 15.44
N ARG A 27 -7.25 -17.53 16.48
CA ARG A 27 -6.93 -16.44 17.41
C ARG A 27 -6.26 -17.00 18.65
N ARG A 28 -5.10 -16.44 19.04
CA ARG A 28 -4.63 -16.34 20.44
C ARG A 28 -3.58 -15.22 20.53
N HIS A 29 -3.62 -14.51 21.66
CA HIS A 29 -2.89 -13.30 22.03
C HIS A 29 -1.52 -13.09 21.35
N GLN A 30 -1.43 -12.09 20.47
CA GLN A 30 -0.15 -11.58 19.97
C GLN A 30 0.01 -10.14 20.46
N LYS A 31 1.05 -9.94 21.28
CA LYS A 31 1.60 -8.66 21.73
C LYS A 31 1.76 -7.73 20.52
N GLU A 32 1.23 -6.52 20.61
CA GLU A 32 1.28 -5.44 19.61
C GLU A 32 2.68 -5.33 18.99
N LYS A 33 2.80 -5.74 17.73
CA LYS A 33 3.95 -5.43 16.90
C LYS A 33 3.36 -4.76 15.68
N GLU A 34 3.66 -3.49 15.50
CA GLU A 34 3.31 -2.72 14.31
C GLU A 34 3.60 -3.58 13.08
N MET A 35 2.56 -3.82 12.29
CA MET A 35 2.63 -4.74 11.15
C MET A 35 3.19 -4.06 9.89
N ILE A 36 3.30 -2.74 9.95
CA ILE A 36 4.00 -1.90 8.97
C ILE A 36 5.20 -1.25 9.66
N THR A 37 6.37 -1.42 9.08
CA THR A 37 7.62 -0.86 9.60
C THR A 37 8.28 0.06 8.58
N ILE A 38 8.91 1.13 9.04
CA ILE A 38 9.68 2.03 8.17
C ILE A 38 11.04 1.41 7.89
N LEU A 39 11.42 1.38 6.63
CA LEU A 39 12.71 0.89 6.18
C LEU A 39 13.78 1.96 6.34
N GLY A 40 14.97 1.57 6.81
CA GLY A 40 16.07 2.50 7.16
C GLY A 40 16.65 3.32 5.99
N ARG A 41 16.29 2.99 4.74
CA ARG A 41 16.67 3.76 3.55
C ARG A 41 15.74 4.96 3.28
N SER A 42 14.66 5.10 4.06
CA SER A 42 13.78 6.26 4.01
C SER A 42 14.55 7.55 4.34
N LYS A 43 14.39 8.60 3.52
CA LYS A 43 15.10 9.86 3.65
C LYS A 43 14.33 11.01 3.02
N ARG A 44 14.23 12.14 3.75
CA ARG A 44 13.54 13.36 3.31
C ARG A 44 12.11 13.07 2.86
N ASN A 45 11.83 13.18 1.56
CA ASN A 45 10.53 12.99 0.92
C ASN A 45 10.37 11.59 0.31
N VAL A 46 11.30 10.66 0.56
CA VAL A 46 11.26 9.28 0.09
C VAL A 46 11.06 8.34 1.28
N PHE A 47 9.98 7.55 1.25
CA PHE A 47 9.62 6.63 2.33
C PHE A 47 9.61 5.19 1.84
N GLY A 48 10.15 4.27 2.63
CA GLY A 48 10.00 2.84 2.41
C GLY A 48 9.27 2.22 3.58
N PHE A 49 8.25 1.43 3.30
CA PHE A 49 7.51 0.66 4.28
C PHE A 49 7.63 -0.82 3.96
N GLU A 50 7.66 -1.65 4.99
CA GLU A 50 7.50 -3.09 4.88
C GLU A 50 6.27 -3.52 5.67
N ALA A 51 5.37 -4.23 5.01
CA ALA A 51 4.16 -4.77 5.61
C ALA A 51 4.19 -6.29 5.68
N SER A 52 3.85 -6.81 6.85
CA SER A 52 3.78 -8.24 7.13
C SER A 52 2.61 -8.55 8.06
N GLY A 53 2.02 -9.73 7.93
CA GLY A 53 0.90 -10.13 8.78
C GLY A 53 -0.40 -9.39 8.50
N GLU A 54 -1.16 -9.11 9.55
CA GLU A 54 -2.52 -8.57 9.49
C GLU A 54 -2.50 -7.03 9.59
N ILE A 55 -2.91 -6.35 8.52
CA ILE A 55 -2.89 -4.89 8.43
C ILE A 55 -4.24 -4.34 8.89
N SER A 56 -4.23 -3.64 10.02
CA SER A 56 -5.41 -3.04 10.64
C SER A 56 -5.70 -1.64 10.12
N GLU A 57 -6.90 -1.13 10.40
CA GLU A 57 -7.29 0.26 10.14
C GLU A 57 -6.34 1.24 10.87
N SER A 58 -5.94 0.92 12.10
CA SER A 58 -4.97 1.74 12.86
C SER A 58 -3.58 1.77 12.24
N ASP A 59 -3.12 0.66 11.64
CA ASP A 59 -1.83 0.63 10.95
C ASP A 59 -1.86 1.56 9.72
N ILE A 60 -2.96 1.49 8.94
CA ILE A 60 -3.17 2.37 7.77
C ILE A 60 -3.22 3.84 8.18
N GLN A 61 -3.96 4.16 9.24
CA GLN A 61 -4.06 5.53 9.76
C GLN A 61 -2.70 6.05 10.26
N GLY A 62 -1.89 5.20 10.89
CA GLY A 62 -0.54 5.53 11.33
C GLY A 62 0.41 5.87 10.17
N VAL A 63 0.36 5.08 9.08
CA VAL A 63 1.14 5.37 7.87
C VAL A 63 0.64 6.63 7.18
N ALA A 64 -0.68 6.77 7.03
CA ALA A 64 -1.32 7.94 6.42
C ALA A 64 -0.92 9.24 7.14
N ALA A 65 -0.92 9.25 8.47
CA ALA A 65 -0.52 10.42 9.27
C ALA A 65 0.94 10.82 9.00
N GLN A 66 1.86 9.85 8.94
CA GLN A 66 3.28 10.11 8.64
C GLN A 66 3.48 10.67 7.23
N LEU A 67 2.76 10.11 6.25
CA LEU A 67 2.82 10.60 4.87
C LEU A 67 2.17 11.98 4.72
N ASP A 68 1.09 12.27 5.44
CA ASP A 68 0.47 13.59 5.48
C ASP A 68 1.43 14.65 6.03
N GLU A 69 2.22 14.33 7.08
CA GLU A 69 3.27 15.22 7.59
C GLU A 69 4.37 15.47 6.55
N ALA A 70 4.80 14.41 5.86
CA ALA A 70 5.79 14.52 4.80
C ALA A 70 5.28 15.34 3.59
N ILE A 71 4.02 15.17 3.21
CA ILE A 71 3.37 15.96 2.17
C ILE A 71 3.33 17.44 2.57
N LYS A 72 3.01 17.75 3.84
CA LYS A 72 3.04 19.14 4.32
C LYS A 72 4.44 19.74 4.29
N ALA A 73 5.46 18.95 4.63
CA ALA A 73 6.85 19.42 4.68
C ALA A 73 7.51 19.56 3.30
N HIS A 74 7.18 18.69 2.35
CA HIS A 74 7.89 18.56 1.08
C HIS A 74 7.02 18.81 -0.17
N GLY A 75 5.70 18.88 -0.02
CA GLY A 75 4.74 19.10 -1.10
C GLY A 75 4.49 17.85 -1.96
N LYS A 76 5.55 17.24 -2.47
CA LYS A 76 5.53 15.96 -3.18
C LYS A 76 6.41 14.92 -2.48
N ILE A 77 5.92 13.69 -2.44
CA ILE A 77 6.62 12.56 -1.83
C ILE A 77 6.70 11.38 -2.80
N SER A 78 7.70 10.54 -2.58
CA SER A 78 7.83 9.23 -3.20
C SER A 78 7.79 8.16 -2.12
N TRP A 79 7.17 7.02 -2.42
CA TRP A 79 7.12 5.94 -1.46
C TRP A 79 7.19 4.57 -2.10
N LEU A 80 7.73 3.63 -1.32
CA LEU A 80 7.89 2.23 -1.66
C LEU A 80 7.23 1.39 -0.58
N PHE A 81 6.49 0.36 -0.98
CA PHE A 81 5.84 -0.55 -0.06
C PHE A 81 6.23 -1.99 -0.38
N VAL A 82 6.85 -2.68 0.57
CA VAL A 82 7.27 -4.07 0.45
C VAL A 82 6.20 -4.97 1.07
N MET A 83 5.49 -5.71 0.23
CA MET A 83 4.52 -6.73 0.63
C MET A 83 5.24 -8.05 0.87
N LYS A 84 5.32 -8.51 2.13
CA LYS A 84 5.78 -9.88 2.46
C LYS A 84 4.61 -10.84 2.62
N THR A 85 3.94 -10.75 3.76
CA THR A 85 2.80 -11.60 4.14
C THR A 85 1.55 -10.79 4.48
N ALA A 86 1.55 -9.51 4.08
CA ALA A 86 0.51 -8.55 4.41
C ALA A 86 -0.87 -8.98 3.90
N LYS A 87 -1.87 -8.86 4.77
CA LYS A 87 -3.30 -9.02 4.48
C LYS A 87 -4.08 -8.01 5.31
N TYR A 88 -4.94 -7.21 4.70
CA TYR A 88 -5.89 -6.38 5.45
C TYR A 88 -6.77 -7.23 6.39
N THR A 89 -7.03 -6.74 7.60
CA THR A 89 -7.90 -7.39 8.57
C THR A 89 -9.38 -7.19 8.26
N SER A 90 -9.72 -6.12 7.54
CA SER A 90 -11.09 -5.77 7.21
C SER A 90 -11.17 -5.13 5.81
N LEU A 91 -12.35 -5.25 5.18
CA LEU A 91 -12.68 -4.48 3.98
C LEU A 91 -12.61 -2.96 4.22
N ARG A 92 -12.81 -2.54 5.46
CA ARG A 92 -12.78 -1.14 5.85
C ARG A 92 -11.35 -0.61 5.85
N ALA A 93 -10.37 -1.37 6.33
CA ALA A 93 -8.95 -1.03 6.24
C ALA A 93 -8.52 -0.82 4.78
N MET A 94 -8.90 -1.74 3.91
CA MET A 94 -8.62 -1.65 2.47
C MET A 94 -9.31 -0.45 1.81
N TYR A 95 -10.56 -0.15 2.21
CA TYR A 95 -11.28 1.02 1.72
C TYR A 95 -10.63 2.34 2.16
N GLU A 96 -10.23 2.45 3.43
CA GLU A 96 -9.58 3.65 3.95
C GLU A 96 -8.24 3.93 3.27
N ASP A 97 -7.43 2.89 3.07
CA ASP A 97 -6.16 2.96 2.35
C ASP A 97 -6.35 3.50 0.92
N MET A 98 -7.27 2.88 0.16
CA MET A 98 -7.57 3.29 -1.21
C MET A 98 -8.12 4.73 -1.29
N MET A 99 -9.02 5.12 -0.39
CA MET A 99 -9.57 6.48 -0.38
C MET A 99 -8.51 7.53 -0.02
N TRP A 100 -7.58 7.19 0.88
CA TRP A 100 -6.46 8.07 1.20
C TRP A 100 -5.52 8.22 -0.01
N LEU A 101 -5.20 7.13 -0.71
CA LEU A 101 -4.40 7.14 -1.94
C LEU A 101 -5.03 8.03 -3.01
N LEU A 102 -6.33 7.84 -3.30
CA LEU A 102 -7.07 8.68 -4.26
C LEU A 102 -7.04 10.16 -3.90
N LYS A 103 -7.25 10.49 -2.62
CA LYS A 103 -7.28 11.87 -2.14
C LYS A 103 -5.92 12.57 -2.29
N ASN A 104 -4.84 11.83 -2.15
CA ASN A 104 -3.48 12.36 -2.09
C ASN A 104 -2.66 12.12 -3.37
N ILE A 105 -3.21 11.46 -4.39
CA ILE A 105 -2.50 11.07 -5.62
C ILE A 105 -1.70 12.20 -6.29
N LYS A 106 -2.21 13.44 -6.23
CA LYS A 106 -1.55 14.64 -6.79
C LYS A 106 -0.23 15.01 -6.09
N HIS A 107 -0.01 14.52 -4.87
CA HIS A 107 1.19 14.72 -4.08
C HIS A 107 2.20 13.58 -4.26
N PHE A 108 1.85 12.53 -5.00
CA PHE A 108 2.74 11.40 -5.23
C PHE A 108 3.52 11.60 -6.52
N ASP A 109 4.83 11.55 -6.37
CA ASP A 109 5.77 11.66 -7.48
C ASP A 109 6.07 10.26 -8.04
N ARG A 110 6.49 9.36 -7.16
CA ARG A 110 6.78 7.96 -7.51
C ARG A 110 6.27 7.02 -6.44
N MET A 111 5.57 5.97 -6.88
CA MET A 111 5.04 4.94 -6.02
C MET A 111 5.50 3.58 -6.51
N ALA A 112 6.06 2.78 -5.63
CA ALA A 112 6.52 1.43 -5.94
C ALA A 112 5.92 0.42 -4.97
N ILE A 113 5.45 -0.70 -5.51
CA ILE A 113 5.07 -1.86 -4.71
C ILE A 113 6.01 -3.00 -5.05
N VAL A 114 6.60 -3.59 -4.01
CA VAL A 114 7.49 -4.75 -4.13
C VAL A 114 6.76 -5.96 -3.56
N GLY A 115 6.61 -7.02 -4.34
CA GLY A 115 5.93 -8.25 -3.89
C GLY A 115 6.54 -9.50 -4.50
N ASP A 116 6.17 -10.68 -4.00
CA ASP A 116 6.76 -11.97 -4.39
C ASP A 116 5.78 -12.88 -5.15
N LYS A 117 4.46 -12.64 -5.05
CA LYS A 117 3.47 -13.57 -5.64
C LYS A 117 3.05 -13.15 -7.04
N LYS A 118 2.96 -14.13 -7.94
CA LYS A 118 2.53 -13.93 -9.33
C LYS A 118 1.13 -13.32 -9.45
N TRP A 119 0.23 -13.62 -8.51
CA TRP A 119 -1.11 -13.04 -8.49
C TRP A 119 -1.11 -11.59 -7.98
N GLU A 120 -0.25 -11.26 -7.00
CA GLU A 120 -0.05 -9.88 -6.53
C GLU A 120 0.42 -9.00 -7.68
N LYS A 121 1.38 -9.49 -8.48
CA LYS A 121 1.87 -8.80 -9.68
C LYS A 121 0.76 -8.40 -10.65
N LEU A 122 -0.24 -9.26 -10.88
CA LEU A 122 -1.35 -8.96 -11.79
C LEU A 122 -2.25 -7.86 -11.23
N LEU A 123 -2.58 -7.95 -9.94
CA LEU A 123 -3.44 -6.97 -9.25
C LEU A 123 -2.75 -5.62 -9.13
N ILE A 124 -1.50 -5.60 -8.66
CA ILE A 124 -0.72 -4.37 -8.49
C ILE A 124 -0.48 -3.70 -9.84
N LYS A 125 -0.27 -4.46 -10.92
CA LYS A 125 -0.20 -3.86 -12.27
C LYS A 125 -1.51 -3.22 -12.69
N ALA A 126 -2.65 -3.79 -12.32
CA ALA A 126 -3.95 -3.18 -12.58
C ALA A 126 -4.15 -1.91 -11.73
N ASP A 127 -3.78 -1.94 -10.45
CA ASP A 127 -3.80 -0.75 -9.58
C ASP A 127 -2.85 0.34 -10.10
N GLY A 128 -1.68 -0.04 -10.60
CA GLY A 128 -0.73 0.88 -11.23
C GLY A 128 -1.29 1.65 -12.42
N LEU A 129 -2.29 1.11 -13.13
CA LEU A 129 -2.99 1.84 -14.20
C LEU A 129 -3.94 2.92 -13.65
N VAL A 130 -4.41 2.76 -12.41
CA VAL A 130 -5.34 3.69 -11.75
C VAL A 130 -4.56 4.73 -10.95
N PHE A 131 -3.54 4.29 -10.21
CA PHE A 131 -2.82 5.10 -9.24
C PHE A 131 -1.44 5.57 -9.73
N GLY A 132 -0.88 4.95 -10.77
CA GLY A 132 0.48 5.26 -11.24
C GLY A 132 1.60 4.55 -10.47
N GLU A 133 1.25 3.52 -9.69
CA GLU A 133 2.18 2.64 -8.99
C GLU A 133 2.95 1.74 -9.95
N LYS A 134 4.21 1.45 -9.60
CA LYS A 134 5.06 0.52 -10.34
C LYS A 134 5.35 -0.73 -9.52
N TYR A 135 4.98 -1.89 -10.06
CA TYR A 135 5.32 -3.18 -9.46
C TYR A 135 6.79 -3.55 -9.70
N PHE A 136 7.43 -4.10 -8.67
CA PHE A 136 8.72 -4.76 -8.70
C PHE A 136 8.62 -6.13 -8.03
N ASP A 137 9.36 -7.12 -8.56
CA ASP A 137 9.54 -8.39 -7.85
C ASP A 137 10.43 -8.19 -6.62
N ILE A 138 10.30 -9.03 -5.59
CA ILE A 138 11.13 -8.94 -4.38
C ILE A 138 12.64 -9.03 -4.69
N SER A 139 13.02 -9.77 -5.73
CA SER A 139 14.40 -9.84 -6.22
C SER A 139 14.92 -8.52 -6.80
N GLN A 140 14.02 -7.57 -7.07
CA GLN A 140 14.29 -6.25 -7.65
C GLN A 140 14.12 -5.12 -6.62
N LEU A 141 14.18 -5.42 -5.32
CA LEU A 141 14.02 -4.43 -4.24
C LEU A 141 14.95 -3.22 -4.42
N ASP A 142 16.20 -3.44 -4.81
CA ASP A 142 17.15 -2.34 -5.04
C ASP A 142 16.76 -1.47 -6.24
N ASP A 143 16.18 -2.05 -7.29
CA ASP A 143 15.70 -1.28 -8.44
C ASP A 143 14.43 -0.50 -8.11
N ALA A 144 13.59 -1.03 -7.23
CA ALA A 144 12.43 -0.32 -6.69
C ALA A 144 12.87 0.90 -5.87
N TRP A 145 13.91 0.74 -5.04
CA TRP A 145 14.51 1.87 -4.32
C TRP A 145 15.08 2.93 -5.26
N LYS A 146 15.90 2.52 -6.24
CA LYS A 146 16.41 3.47 -7.25
C LYS A 146 15.29 4.20 -7.99
N TYR A 147 14.17 3.52 -8.23
CA TYR A 147 13.02 4.14 -8.88
C TYR A 147 12.41 5.24 -8.01
N VAL A 148 12.16 5.01 -6.72
CA VAL A 148 11.54 6.01 -5.83
C VAL A 148 12.50 7.11 -5.37
N GLU A 149 13.80 6.85 -5.40
CA GLU A 149 14.85 7.83 -5.13
C GLU A 149 15.22 8.70 -6.33
N GLY A 150 14.79 8.30 -7.54
CA GLY A 150 15.07 9.06 -8.76
C GLY A 150 14.47 10.46 -8.73
N ASP A 151 15.04 11.36 -9.55
CA ASP A 151 14.61 12.75 -9.62
C ASP A 151 13.09 12.88 -9.87
N PRO A 152 12.44 13.95 -9.39
CA PRO A 152 11.01 14.08 -9.56
C PRO A 152 10.55 14.03 -11.01
N LYS A 153 9.37 13.43 -11.24
CA LYS A 153 8.74 13.47 -12.57
C LYS A 153 8.48 14.94 -12.91
N GLN A 154 9.12 15.39 -13.99
CA GLN A 154 8.94 16.72 -14.58
C GLN A 154 7.50 16.93 -15.01
#